data_AF-A0A7X6VRF7-F1
#
_entry.id   AF-A0A7X6VRF7-F1
#
_cell.length_a   1.000
_cell.length_b   1.000
_cell.length_c   1.000
_cell.angle_alpha   90.00
_cell.angle_beta   90.00
_cell.angle_gamma   90.00
#
_symmetry.space_group_name_H-M   'P 1'
#
loop_
_entity.id
_entity.type
_entity.pdbx_description
1 polymer ?
#
loop_
_entity_poly.entity_id
_entity_poly.type
_entity_poly.pdbx_seq_one_letter_code
_entity_poly.pdbx_strand_id
1 'polypeptide(L)'
;MLKKRSKLLAVMLVFSFALTGVAYAYWTDQLEIHGTVKTGTLDVYFTDLGWEDSEGAGSGINPSSTDVTTQAHPSKKPEPGKPGKPGGPGNDDDNNGFVANTKVALKDRNDDTLHERETTSSILQIAVENAYPGYEATIKFKIKNGGSLPAKVEQVNVEAFEIIGNEEEPVNIYDLLE
;
A
#
# COMPACT_ATOMS: atom_id res chain seq x y z
N MET A 1 -26.07 -14.48 -94.93
CA MET A 1 -24.85 -15.32 -94.89
C MET A 1 -23.62 -14.44 -94.68
N LEU A 2 -22.96 -14.49 -93.51
CA LEU A 2 -21.71 -13.75 -93.29
C LEU A 2 -20.58 -14.28 -94.22
N LYS A 3 -19.85 -13.39 -94.87
CA LYS A 3 -18.65 -13.74 -95.67
C LYS A 3 -17.60 -14.41 -94.77
N LYS A 4 -16.90 -15.42 -95.28
CA LYS A 4 -15.92 -16.26 -94.53
C LYS A 4 -14.91 -15.44 -93.69
N ARG A 5 -14.50 -14.27 -94.20
CA ARG A 5 -13.56 -13.36 -93.53
C ARG A 5 -14.14 -12.68 -92.29
N SER A 6 -15.43 -12.33 -92.31
CA SER A 6 -16.12 -11.72 -91.17
C SER A 6 -16.40 -12.73 -90.05
N LYS A 7 -16.61 -14.01 -90.41
CA LYS A 7 -16.71 -15.11 -89.42
C LYS A 7 -15.38 -15.37 -88.72
N LEU A 8 -14.27 -15.31 -89.47
CA LEU A 8 -12.93 -15.42 -88.89
C LEU A 8 -12.64 -14.27 -87.91
N LEU A 9 -13.05 -13.06 -88.26
CA LEU A 9 -12.86 -11.86 -87.42
C LEU A 9 -13.71 -11.94 -86.14
N ALA A 10 -14.95 -12.42 -86.24
CA ALA A 10 -15.81 -12.65 -85.07
C ALA A 10 -15.23 -13.72 -84.12
N VAL A 11 -14.65 -14.79 -84.67
CA VAL A 11 -13.99 -15.84 -83.86
C VAL A 11 -12.74 -15.30 -83.17
N MET A 12 -11.92 -14.52 -83.88
CA MET A 12 -10.74 -13.86 -83.30
C MET A 12 -11.12 -12.88 -82.18
N LEU A 13 -12.23 -12.13 -82.34
CA LEU A 13 -12.71 -11.20 -81.32
C LEU A 13 -13.15 -11.91 -80.03
N VAL A 14 -13.90 -13.02 -80.18
CA VAL A 14 -14.32 -13.84 -79.03
C VAL A 14 -13.11 -14.47 -78.35
N PHE A 15 -12.11 -14.90 -79.11
CA PHE A 15 -10.86 -15.44 -78.56
C PHE A 15 -10.06 -14.37 -77.80
N SER A 16 -10.00 -13.14 -78.31
CA SER A 16 -9.35 -12.01 -77.62
C SER A 16 -10.06 -11.61 -76.32
N PHE A 17 -11.39 -11.62 -76.27
CA PHE A 17 -12.14 -11.34 -75.04
C PHE A 17 -12.03 -12.46 -74.00
N ALA A 18 -11.88 -13.72 -74.46
CA ALA A 18 -11.63 -14.85 -73.58
C ALA A 18 -10.21 -14.85 -72.98
N LEU A 19 -9.22 -14.36 -73.74
CA LEU A 19 -7.84 -14.17 -73.25
C LEU A 19 -7.69 -12.92 -72.38
N THR A 20 -8.54 -11.91 -72.57
CA THR A 20 -8.67 -10.78 -71.64
C THR A 20 -9.45 -11.24 -70.41
N GLY A 21 -8.86 -12.18 -69.66
CA GLY A 21 -9.39 -12.65 -68.40
C GLY A 21 -9.69 -11.47 -67.48
N VAL A 22 -10.79 -11.57 -66.75
CA VAL A 22 -11.21 -10.57 -65.78
C VAL A 22 -10.11 -10.49 -64.73
N ALA A 23 -9.28 -9.45 -64.80
CA ALA A 23 -8.32 -9.12 -63.75
C ALA A 23 -9.14 -8.67 -62.53
N TYR A 24 -9.59 -9.62 -61.73
CA TYR A 24 -10.16 -9.34 -60.43
C TYR A 24 -9.06 -8.62 -59.66
N ALA A 25 -9.33 -7.40 -59.23
CA ALA A 25 -8.33 -6.60 -58.55
C ALA A 25 -8.00 -7.28 -57.22
N TYR A 26 -6.90 -8.03 -57.22
CA TYR A 26 -6.40 -8.78 -56.08
C TYR A 26 -5.58 -7.82 -55.23
N TRP A 27 -6.24 -6.94 -54.49
CA TRP A 27 -5.59 -6.21 -53.41
C TRP A 27 -5.91 -6.92 -52.10
N THR A 28 -4.87 -7.39 -51.44
CA THR A 28 -4.93 -7.83 -50.04
C THR A 28 -4.00 -6.91 -49.28
N ASP A 29 -4.58 -5.97 -48.54
CA ASP A 29 -3.82 -5.06 -47.69
C ASP A 29 -3.94 -5.53 -46.24
N GLN A 30 -2.80 -5.74 -45.59
CA GLN A 30 -2.75 -5.99 -44.14
C GLN A 30 -2.40 -4.68 -43.43
N LEU A 31 -3.31 -4.24 -42.55
CA LEU A 31 -3.07 -3.12 -41.64
C LEU A 31 -2.76 -3.69 -40.27
N GLU A 32 -1.52 -3.54 -39.83
CA GLU A 32 -1.12 -3.87 -38.46
C GLU A 32 -1.00 -2.60 -37.62
N ILE A 33 -1.78 -2.54 -36.55
CA ILE A 33 -1.71 -1.45 -35.57
C ILE A 33 -0.94 -1.98 -34.37
N HIS A 34 0.31 -1.54 -34.27
CA HIS A 34 1.16 -1.80 -33.11
C HIS A 34 1.05 -0.63 -32.14
N GLY A 35 0.81 -0.93 -30.87
CA GLY A 35 0.72 0.06 -29.82
C GLY A 35 1.17 -0.51 -28.48
N THR A 36 1.82 0.32 -27.67
CA THR A 36 2.11 0.00 -26.28
C THR A 36 1.37 1.02 -25.42
N VAL A 37 0.57 0.52 -24.48
CA VAL A 37 -0.08 1.36 -23.47
C VAL A 37 0.60 1.09 -22.14
N LYS A 38 0.99 2.15 -21.45
CA LYS A 38 1.50 2.09 -20.08
C LYS A 38 0.49 2.76 -19.15
N THR A 39 0.18 2.13 -18.03
CA THR A 39 -0.62 2.74 -16.97
C THR A 39 0.27 3.60 -16.06
N GLY A 40 -0.36 4.44 -15.24
CA GLY A 40 0.31 5.03 -14.09
C GLY A 40 0.63 4.00 -13.00
N THR A 41 1.26 4.47 -11.93
CA THR A 41 1.62 3.72 -10.71
C THR A 41 0.62 4.04 -9.58
N LEU A 42 0.25 3.03 -8.81
CA LEU A 42 -0.52 3.18 -7.57
C LEU A 42 0.44 3.07 -6.38
N ASP A 43 0.59 4.14 -5.62
CA ASP A 43 1.51 4.19 -4.48
C ASP A 43 0.90 5.05 -3.37
N VAL A 44 0.35 4.40 -2.34
CA VAL A 44 -0.27 5.05 -1.19
C VAL A 44 0.49 4.66 0.07
N TYR A 45 0.88 5.61 0.91
CA TYR A 45 1.63 5.31 2.13
C TYR A 45 1.31 6.29 3.26
N PHE A 46 1.63 5.87 4.48
CA PHE A 46 1.53 6.70 5.67
C PHE A 46 2.74 7.65 5.76
N THR A 47 2.49 8.90 6.12
CA THR A 47 3.51 9.95 6.32
C THR A 47 3.13 10.84 7.49
N ASP A 48 4.02 11.73 7.92
CA ASP A 48 3.84 12.64 9.06
C ASP A 48 3.28 11.90 10.29
N LEU A 49 3.90 10.77 10.63
CA LEU A 49 3.51 9.99 11.79
C LEU A 49 3.86 10.77 13.05
N GLY A 50 3.06 10.67 14.07
CA GLY A 50 3.37 11.27 15.34
C GLY A 50 2.50 10.71 16.43
N TRP A 51 2.96 10.88 17.65
CA TRP A 51 2.19 10.53 18.82
C TRP A 51 2.43 11.53 19.94
N GLU A 52 1.45 11.62 20.82
CA GLU A 52 1.45 12.47 22.01
C GLU A 52 0.62 11.77 23.07
N ASP A 53 1.08 11.75 24.32
CA ASP A 53 0.37 11.14 25.44
C ASP A 53 -0.12 12.14 26.48
N SER A 54 -0.95 11.67 27.41
CA SER A 54 -1.55 12.49 28.47
C SER A 54 -0.54 13.05 29.49
N GLU A 55 0.70 12.59 29.47
CA GLU A 55 1.79 13.09 30.32
C GLU A 55 2.69 14.11 29.60
N GLY A 56 2.35 14.46 28.35
CA GLY A 56 3.08 15.43 27.54
C GLY A 56 4.32 14.86 26.85
N ALA A 57 4.50 13.54 26.85
CA ALA A 57 5.49 12.89 26.02
C ALA A 57 4.95 12.73 24.59
N GLY A 58 5.80 12.91 23.60
CA GLY A 58 5.40 12.77 22.21
C GLY A 58 6.57 12.85 21.26
N SER A 59 6.39 12.30 20.06
CA SER A 59 7.39 12.34 19.01
C SER A 59 6.72 12.48 17.64
N GLY A 60 7.22 13.41 16.83
CA GLY A 60 6.88 13.52 15.42
C GLY A 60 7.93 12.79 14.58
N ILE A 61 7.45 11.94 13.68
CA ILE A 61 8.24 11.14 12.75
C ILE A 61 7.84 11.54 11.33
N ASN A 62 8.81 11.99 10.54
CA ASN A 62 8.65 12.00 9.09
C ASN A 62 9.33 10.75 8.53
N PRO A 63 8.60 9.64 8.29
CA PRO A 63 9.23 8.44 7.79
C PRO A 63 9.65 8.67 6.34
N SER A 64 10.91 9.02 6.13
CA SER A 64 11.57 8.92 4.83
C SER A 64 12.08 7.49 4.56
N SER A 65 11.76 6.53 5.44
CA SER A 65 12.21 5.14 5.48
C SER A 65 11.11 4.26 6.10
N THR A 66 10.98 3.03 5.64
CA THR A 66 10.02 2.00 6.10
C THR A 66 10.32 1.51 7.52
N ASP A 67 11.57 1.62 7.97
CA ASP A 67 11.98 1.29 9.34
C ASP A 67 12.08 2.57 10.17
N VAL A 68 10.96 3.03 10.75
CA VAL A 68 11.05 4.04 11.81
C VAL A 68 10.38 3.54 13.07
N THR A 69 11.23 3.08 13.99
CA THR A 69 10.86 2.84 15.38
C THR A 69 11.12 4.11 16.18
N THR A 70 10.11 4.67 16.83
CA THR A 70 10.37 5.63 17.91
C THR A 70 10.78 4.86 19.17
N GLN A 71 11.91 5.27 19.74
CA GLN A 71 12.30 4.84 21.08
C GLN A 71 11.32 5.41 22.08
N ALA A 72 11.05 4.61 23.12
CA ALA A 72 10.22 4.94 24.25
C ALA A 72 10.52 6.34 24.78
N HIS A 73 9.49 7.18 25.00
CA HIS A 73 9.65 8.26 25.97
C HIS A 73 9.08 7.74 27.29
N PRO A 74 9.92 7.49 28.32
CA PRO A 74 9.40 7.21 29.64
C PRO A 74 8.72 8.48 30.15
N SER A 75 7.40 8.42 30.35
CA SER A 75 6.62 9.52 30.91
C SER A 75 6.91 9.67 32.41
N LYS A 76 6.75 10.87 32.98
CA LYS A 76 7.40 11.24 34.25
C LYS A 76 6.59 10.70 35.44
N LYS A 77 7.24 9.87 36.27
CA LYS A 77 6.85 9.32 37.59
C LYS A 77 5.50 9.80 38.18
N PRO A 78 4.59 8.87 38.58
CA PRO A 78 3.34 9.24 39.24
C PRO A 78 3.55 10.04 40.54
N GLU A 79 2.68 11.03 40.74
CA GLU A 79 2.62 11.90 41.92
C GLU A 79 2.46 11.11 43.24
N PRO A 80 2.89 11.67 44.38
CA PRO A 80 2.94 10.97 45.67
C PRO A 80 1.53 10.60 46.16
N GLY A 81 1.21 9.30 46.20
CA GLY A 81 -0.05 8.81 46.78
C GLY A 81 -0.52 7.41 46.36
N LYS A 82 -0.02 6.86 45.23
CA LYS A 82 -0.24 5.44 44.89
C LYS A 82 0.84 4.57 45.55
N PRO A 83 0.49 3.49 46.28
CA PRO A 83 1.49 2.63 46.88
C PRO A 83 2.27 1.92 45.78
N GLY A 84 3.53 2.32 45.59
CA GLY A 84 4.50 1.56 44.82
C GLY A 84 4.67 0.19 45.46
N LYS A 85 4.70 -0.87 44.64
CA LYS A 85 5.05 -2.21 45.11
C LYS A 85 6.46 -2.13 45.74
N PRO A 86 6.72 -2.70 46.94
CA PRO A 86 8.02 -2.57 47.57
C PRO A 86 9.08 -3.25 46.70
N GLY A 87 10.01 -2.45 46.17
CA GLY A 87 11.21 -2.96 45.52
C GLY A 87 12.09 -3.69 46.55
N GLY A 88 12.54 -4.89 46.21
CA GLY A 88 13.57 -5.58 46.96
C GLY A 88 14.89 -4.81 46.92
N PRO A 89 15.78 -5.02 47.91
CA PRO A 89 16.97 -4.19 48.06
C PRO A 89 18.02 -4.55 47.01
N GLY A 90 18.43 -3.56 46.21
CA GLY A 90 19.64 -3.61 45.41
C GLY A 90 19.42 -3.42 43.91
N ASN A 91 19.33 -2.16 43.47
CA ASN A 91 20.14 -1.59 42.38
C ASN A 91 19.68 -0.14 42.17
N ASP A 92 20.60 0.79 42.36
CA ASP A 92 20.43 2.23 42.21
C ASP A 92 20.55 2.63 40.72
N ASP A 93 19.89 1.88 39.85
CA ASP A 93 19.65 2.27 38.46
C ASP A 93 18.20 2.78 38.38
N ASP A 94 18.06 4.02 37.96
CA ASP A 94 16.89 4.90 38.05
C ASP A 94 15.64 4.49 37.24
N ASN A 95 15.43 3.19 36.99
CA ASN A 95 14.21 2.66 36.39
C ASN A 95 13.11 2.50 37.44
N ASN A 96 12.65 3.64 37.96
CA ASN A 96 11.41 3.73 38.72
C ASN A 96 10.25 3.23 37.86
N GLY A 97 9.84 2.00 38.15
CA GLY A 97 8.83 1.24 37.43
C GLY A 97 7.47 1.93 37.37
N PHE A 98 6.76 1.59 36.30
CA PHE A 98 5.41 2.02 35.94
C PHE A 98 5.29 3.39 35.27
N VAL A 99 6.05 3.61 34.19
CA VAL A 99 5.80 4.71 33.25
C VAL A 99 5.16 4.10 32.00
N ALA A 100 3.98 4.59 31.62
CA ALA A 100 3.35 4.16 30.38
C ALA A 100 4.23 4.59 29.20
N ASN A 101 4.15 3.85 28.09
CA ASN A 101 5.00 4.09 26.94
C ASN A 101 4.27 3.80 25.64
N THR A 102 4.32 4.75 24.71
CA THR A 102 3.73 4.61 23.37
C THR A 102 4.82 4.55 22.31
N LYS A 103 4.74 3.54 21.44
CA LYS A 103 5.61 3.36 20.28
C LYS A 103 4.77 3.33 19.01
N VAL A 104 5.27 3.98 17.98
CA VAL A 104 4.65 3.96 16.64
C VAL A 104 5.71 3.56 15.63
N ALA A 105 5.35 2.63 14.74
CA ALA A 105 6.20 2.11 13.69
C ALA A 105 5.41 1.84 12.40
N LEU A 106 6.11 1.82 11.27
CA LEU A 106 5.61 1.24 10.03
C LEU A 106 6.14 -0.19 9.91
N LYS A 107 5.27 -1.13 9.59
CA LYS A 107 5.63 -2.51 9.27
C LYS A 107 5.23 -2.80 7.84
N ASP A 108 6.10 -3.41 7.05
CA ASP A 108 5.71 -3.85 5.71
C ASP A 108 4.66 -4.97 5.81
N ARG A 109 3.54 -4.84 5.09
CA ARG A 109 2.46 -5.84 5.10
C ARG A 109 2.92 -7.22 4.60
N ASN A 110 3.99 -7.28 3.82
CA ASN A 110 4.48 -8.48 3.17
C ASN A 110 5.80 -8.99 3.75
N ASP A 111 6.13 -8.66 5.00
CA ASP A 111 7.35 -9.14 5.65
C ASP A 111 7.27 -10.65 5.98
N ASP A 112 7.54 -11.45 4.95
CA ASP A 112 8.07 -12.80 5.02
C ASP A 112 9.12 -12.92 3.90
N THR A 113 10.33 -12.38 4.17
CA THR A 113 11.56 -12.50 3.39
C THR A 113 11.67 -11.81 2.01
N LEU A 114 12.73 -11.00 1.89
CA LEU A 114 13.40 -10.44 0.70
C LEU A 114 12.61 -10.41 -0.62
N HIS A 115 11.96 -9.27 -0.88
CA HIS A 115 11.75 -8.83 -2.25
C HIS A 115 12.16 -7.37 -2.42
N GLU A 116 12.99 -7.13 -3.43
CA GLU A 116 13.23 -5.81 -4.01
C GLU A 116 11.88 -5.14 -4.19
N ARG A 117 11.69 -4.06 -3.41
CA ARG A 117 10.71 -2.97 -3.53
C ARG A 117 9.47 -3.33 -4.35
N GLU A 118 8.30 -3.34 -3.71
CA GLU A 118 7.01 -2.76 -4.17
C GLU A 118 5.85 -3.42 -3.41
N THR A 119 5.52 -2.91 -2.22
CA THR A 119 4.11 -2.86 -1.81
C THR A 119 3.89 -1.68 -0.88
N THR A 120 3.10 -0.77 -1.39
CA THR A 120 2.70 0.53 -0.84
C THR A 120 1.57 0.32 0.17
N SER A 121 1.81 -0.59 1.10
CA SER A 121 0.85 -1.00 2.13
C SER A 121 1.65 -1.29 3.38
N SER A 122 2.15 -0.23 4.01
CA SER A 122 2.71 -0.34 5.35
C SER A 122 1.55 -0.45 6.34
N ILE A 123 1.62 -1.36 7.30
CA ILE A 123 0.79 -1.36 8.50
C ILE A 123 1.34 -0.28 9.44
N LEU A 124 0.49 0.62 9.93
CA LEU A 124 0.85 1.51 11.02
C LEU A 124 0.68 0.74 12.33
N GLN A 125 1.80 0.28 12.90
CA GLN A 125 1.82 -0.45 14.16
C GLN A 125 1.94 0.54 15.33
N ILE A 126 1.08 0.37 16.33
CA ILE A 126 1.07 1.15 17.56
C ILE A 126 1.19 0.16 18.72
N ALA A 127 2.16 0.37 19.59
CA ALA A 127 2.31 -0.40 20.82
C ALA A 127 2.20 0.53 22.01
N VAL A 128 1.28 0.22 22.92
CA VAL A 128 1.13 0.91 24.20
C VAL A 128 1.51 -0.08 25.28
N GLU A 129 2.59 0.20 26.00
CA GLU A 129 3.14 -0.67 27.02
C GLU A 129 2.91 -0.06 28.40
N ASN A 130 2.45 -0.87 29.35
CA ASN A 130 2.35 -0.49 30.75
C ASN A 130 1.46 0.76 30.99
N ALA A 131 0.41 0.91 30.17
CA ALA A 131 -0.64 1.91 30.40
C ALA A 131 -1.35 1.63 31.73
N TYR A 132 -1.57 2.69 32.50
CA TYR A 132 -2.37 2.65 33.72
C TYR A 132 -3.76 3.24 33.44
N PRO A 133 -4.78 2.99 34.29
CA PRO A 133 -6.12 3.56 34.08
C PRO A 133 -6.09 5.09 33.96
N GLY A 134 -6.62 5.63 32.86
CA GLY A 134 -6.58 7.05 32.52
C GLY A 134 -5.35 7.51 31.72
N TYR A 135 -4.47 6.58 31.31
CA TYR A 135 -3.46 6.88 30.30
C TYR A 135 -4.12 7.03 28.92
N GLU A 136 -3.77 8.08 28.19
CA GLU A 136 -4.26 8.31 26.84
C GLU A 136 -3.07 8.54 25.91
N ALA A 137 -3.13 7.92 24.73
CA ALA A 137 -2.18 8.14 23.65
C ALA A 137 -2.92 8.55 22.38
N THR A 138 -2.53 9.68 21.81
CA THR A 138 -3.06 10.22 20.56
C THR A 138 -2.08 9.95 19.43
N ILE A 139 -2.52 9.22 18.40
CA ILE A 139 -1.73 8.94 17.21
C ILE A 139 -2.17 9.85 16.07
N LYS A 140 -1.21 10.49 15.41
CA LYS A 140 -1.40 11.40 14.27
C LYS A 140 -0.66 10.82 13.06
N PHE A 141 -1.30 10.80 11.90
CA PHE A 141 -0.69 10.38 10.64
C PHE A 141 -1.40 11.03 9.45
N LYS A 142 -0.75 11.03 8.29
CA LYS A 142 -1.36 11.37 7.00
C LYS A 142 -1.24 10.20 6.04
N ILE A 143 -2.20 10.10 5.12
CA ILE A 143 -2.15 9.19 3.99
C ILE A 143 -1.83 10.01 2.74
N LYS A 144 -0.81 9.61 2.00
CA LYS A 144 -0.35 10.31 0.79
C LYS A 144 -0.34 9.36 -0.40
N ASN A 145 -0.85 9.83 -1.54
CA ASN A 145 -0.66 9.17 -2.83
C ASN A 145 0.62 9.72 -3.48
N GLY A 146 1.68 8.90 -3.53
CA GLY A 146 2.90 9.17 -4.28
C GLY A 146 2.85 8.69 -5.73
N GLY A 147 1.81 7.93 -6.08
CA GLY A 147 1.59 7.40 -7.42
C GLY A 147 1.05 8.44 -8.41
N SER A 148 0.89 8.00 -9.66
CA SER A 148 0.27 8.79 -10.73
C SER A 148 -1.20 8.42 -10.98
N LEU A 149 -1.67 7.29 -10.43
CA LEU A 149 -3.08 6.92 -10.46
C LEU A 149 -3.82 7.58 -9.29
N PRO A 150 -4.99 8.21 -9.52
CA PRO A 150 -5.84 8.72 -8.44
C PRO A 150 -6.29 7.59 -7.51
N ALA A 151 -6.22 7.84 -6.20
CA ALA A 151 -6.66 6.92 -5.17
C ALA A 151 -7.69 7.60 -4.25
N LYS A 152 -8.69 6.84 -3.80
CA LYS A 152 -9.71 7.27 -2.84
C LYS A 152 -9.65 6.35 -1.62
N VAL A 153 -9.58 6.93 -0.43
CA VAL A 153 -9.69 6.18 0.81
C VAL A 153 -11.18 5.95 1.07
N GLU A 154 -11.60 4.68 1.06
CA GLU A 154 -12.98 4.32 1.40
C GLU A 154 -13.16 4.09 2.90
N GLN A 155 -12.19 3.44 3.55
CA GLN A 155 -12.26 3.06 4.95
C GLN A 155 -10.86 2.93 5.56
N VAL A 156 -10.77 3.18 6.86
CA VAL A 156 -9.61 2.86 7.70
C VAL A 156 -10.08 1.87 8.77
N ASN A 157 -9.48 0.68 8.79
CA ASN A 157 -9.74 -0.33 9.82
C ASN A 157 -8.66 -0.23 10.89
N VAL A 158 -9.09 -0.29 12.14
CA VAL A 158 -8.20 -0.34 13.31
C VAL A 158 -8.48 -1.65 14.02
N GLU A 159 -7.43 -2.44 14.18
CA GLU A 159 -7.47 -3.75 14.85
C GLU A 159 -6.57 -3.65 16.07
N ALA A 160 -7.04 -4.19 17.20
CA ALA A 160 -6.31 -4.19 18.45
C ALA A 160 -6.00 -5.63 18.86
N PHE A 161 -4.79 -5.83 19.38
CA PHE A 161 -4.31 -7.13 19.82
C PHE A 161 -3.58 -6.95 21.15
N GLU A 162 -3.71 -7.93 22.03
CA GLU A 162 -2.87 -8.06 23.22
C GLU A 162 -1.83 -9.15 22.95
N ILE A 163 -0.59 -8.90 23.37
CA ILE A 163 0.49 -9.89 23.25
C ILE A 163 0.55 -10.67 24.56
N ILE A 164 0.14 -11.94 24.51
CA ILE A 164 0.21 -12.86 25.64
C ILE A 164 1.32 -13.88 25.36
N GLY A 165 2.48 -13.67 25.99
CA GLY A 165 3.68 -14.46 25.69
C GLY A 165 4.23 -14.12 24.30
N ASN A 166 4.08 -15.04 23.34
CA ASN A 166 4.53 -14.88 21.95
C ASN A 166 3.36 -14.92 20.94
N GLU A 167 2.12 -14.86 21.43
CA GLU A 167 0.91 -14.95 20.60
C GLU A 167 0.16 -13.62 20.62
N GLU A 168 -0.44 -13.25 19.49
CA GLU A 168 -1.30 -12.08 19.34
C GLU A 168 -2.76 -12.53 19.48
N GLU A 169 -3.42 -12.07 20.54
CA GLU A 169 -4.83 -12.34 20.81
C GLU A 169 -5.66 -11.10 20.43
N PRO A 170 -6.68 -11.22 19.56
CA PRO A 170 -7.49 -10.07 19.17
C PRO A 170 -8.31 -9.56 20.35
N VAL A 171 -8.25 -8.25 20.58
CA VAL A 171 -9.02 -7.57 21.62
C VAL A 171 -9.99 -6.60 20.98
N ASN A 172 -11.17 -6.46 21.57
CA ASN A 172 -12.10 -5.43 21.14
C ASN A 172 -11.52 -4.06 21.52
N ILE A 173 -11.33 -3.20 20.53
CA ILE A 173 -10.78 -1.86 20.74
C ILE A 173 -11.63 -1.02 21.71
N TYR A 174 -12.93 -1.27 21.80
CA TYR A 174 -13.81 -0.56 22.74
C TYR A 174 -13.50 -0.90 24.20
N ASP A 175 -13.03 -2.11 24.48
CA ASP A 175 -12.65 -2.54 25.83
C ASP A 175 -11.34 -1.87 26.29
N LEU A 176 -10.58 -1.28 25.36
CA LEU A 176 -9.37 -0.50 25.65
C LEU A 176 -9.64 0.99 25.88
N LEU A 177 -10.89 1.45 25.67
CA LEU A 177 -11.28 2.86 25.76
C LEU A 177 -12.14 3.18 27.01
N GLU A 178 -12.44 2.18 27.84
CA GLU A 178 -13.17 2.31 29.13
C GLU A 178 -12.21 2.30 30.34
#